data_AF-A0A832XRI5-F1
#
_entry.id   AF-A0A832XRI5-F1
#
_cell.length_a   1.000
_cell.length_b   1.000
_cell.length_c   1.000
_cell.angle_alpha   90.00
_cell.angle_beta   90.00
_cell.angle_gamma   90.00
#
_symmetry.space_group_name_H-M   'P 1'
#
loop_
_entity.id
_entity.type
_entity.pdbx_description
1 polymer ?
#
loop_
_entity_poly.entity_id
_entity_poly.type
_entity_poly.pdbx_seq_one_letter_code
_entity_poly.pdbx_strand_id
1 'polypeptide(L)'
;MLWRQWRLCIGWLKRWRHWEFWPPWLFYLPLLPSLFLLAVRYRSTLVVMAVNPGITRHGRFIVNRKSKKLAALPARAVPRFVLLRAADELAARLAQARAFAAAQGLPLVLKPDLGGRGSGVWIVRSLAGLERDVALVDYDVLLQAFAPGEEYGVFWARAPGRERGRIVSITRKALPSVVGDGVRTVAQLVLAHPRVVCFAPLLLHNLGGRAREIPASGERVQVGELGTHSRGALFRDARDCRTAALERAIAKLAAAQEGFHFGRFDIRVASEAALRRGEGLQVLELNALGAEMTHIWDPRLGLRNGWRTLRWQWRLAFHFGHRNRRAGAPSASIGEAVRELAELWALHQRHEAASGRRSLQAVSR
;
A
#
# COMPACT_ATOMS: atom_id res chain seq x y z
N MET A 1 -30.25 13.25 -13.87
CA MET A 1 -29.13 12.46 -14.42
C MET A 1 -27.99 13.32 -14.98
N LEU A 2 -28.28 14.43 -15.68
CA LEU A 2 -27.28 15.34 -16.27
C LEU A 2 -26.22 15.87 -15.28
N TRP A 3 -26.62 16.34 -14.10
CA TRP A 3 -25.68 16.86 -13.10
C TRP A 3 -24.63 15.82 -12.67
N ARG A 4 -25.04 14.56 -12.47
CA ARG A 4 -24.13 13.47 -12.10
C ARG A 4 -23.10 13.22 -13.20
N GLN A 5 -23.54 13.13 -14.45
CA GLN A 5 -22.63 12.94 -15.59
C GLN A 5 -21.65 14.11 -15.71
N TRP A 6 -22.13 15.35 -15.59
CA TRP A 6 -21.28 16.54 -15.61
C TRP A 6 -20.23 16.54 -14.49
N ARG A 7 -20.59 16.16 -13.26
CA ARG A 7 -19.64 16.05 -12.15
C ARG A 7 -18.61 14.94 -12.37
N LEU A 8 -18.99 13.83 -12.98
CA LEU A 8 -18.04 12.77 -13.37
C LEU A 8 -17.07 13.27 -14.45
N CYS A 9 -17.54 14.02 -15.45
CA CYS A 9 -16.70 14.67 -16.45
C CYS A 9 -15.71 15.66 -15.80
N ILE A 10 -16.15 16.46 -14.83
CA ILE A 10 -15.24 17.33 -14.04
C ILE A 10 -14.18 16.51 -13.31
N GLY A 11 -14.58 15.41 -12.67
CA GLY A 11 -13.65 14.49 -12.01
C GLY A 11 -12.60 13.98 -12.99
N TRP A 12 -13.02 13.55 -14.18
CA TRP A 12 -12.13 13.10 -15.24
C TRP A 12 -11.18 14.21 -15.72
N LEU A 13 -11.67 15.42 -16.02
CA LEU A 13 -10.86 16.57 -16.43
C LEU A 13 -9.83 16.95 -15.36
N LYS A 14 -10.23 16.93 -14.08
CA LYS A 14 -9.32 17.19 -12.95
C LYS A 14 -8.18 16.17 -12.88
N ARG A 15 -8.43 14.91 -13.21
CA ARG A 15 -7.37 13.88 -13.23
C ARG A 15 -6.30 14.16 -14.28
N TRP A 16 -6.66 14.81 -15.40
CA TRP A 16 -5.69 15.25 -16.40
C TRP A 16 -4.98 16.55 -16.01
N ARG A 17 -5.68 17.47 -15.34
CA ARG A 17 -5.09 18.74 -14.91
C ARG A 17 -4.13 18.60 -13.73
N HIS A 18 -4.43 17.70 -12.79
CA HIS A 18 -3.65 17.52 -11.57
C HIS A 18 -2.73 16.31 -11.69
N TRP A 19 -1.42 16.58 -11.69
CA TRP A 19 -0.38 15.57 -11.92
C TRP A 19 -0.38 14.41 -10.92
N GLU A 20 -0.92 14.60 -9.70
CA GLU A 20 -1.05 13.50 -8.73
C GLU A 20 -1.91 12.35 -9.26
N PHE A 21 -2.81 12.60 -10.22
CA PHE A 21 -3.71 11.58 -10.79
C PHE A 21 -3.29 11.07 -12.16
N TRP A 22 -2.16 11.54 -12.70
CA TRP A 22 -1.72 11.14 -14.03
C TRP A 22 -1.52 9.63 -14.13
N PRO A 23 -1.79 9.04 -15.31
CA PRO A 23 -1.46 7.65 -15.56
C PRO A 23 0.01 7.37 -15.24
N PRO A 24 0.35 6.19 -14.67
CA PRO A 24 1.72 5.85 -14.32
C PRO A 24 2.73 6.08 -15.46
N TRP A 25 2.40 5.66 -16.68
CA TRP A 25 3.30 5.79 -17.83
C TRP A 25 3.71 7.26 -18.06
N LEU A 26 2.78 8.21 -17.95
CA LEU A 26 3.04 9.63 -18.17
C LEU A 26 3.89 10.22 -17.04
N PHE A 27 3.55 9.87 -15.79
CA PHE A 27 4.25 10.40 -14.62
C PHE A 27 5.70 9.90 -14.52
N TYR A 28 5.96 8.63 -14.85
CA TYR A 28 7.30 8.03 -14.75
C TYR A 28 8.17 8.18 -16.01
N LEU A 29 7.60 8.52 -17.18
CA LEU A 29 8.35 8.71 -18.44
C LEU A 29 9.59 9.61 -18.29
N PRO A 30 9.53 10.77 -17.59
CA PRO A 30 10.69 11.65 -17.41
C PRO A 30 11.84 11.06 -16.57
N LEU A 31 11.64 9.91 -15.92
CA LEU A 31 12.68 9.22 -15.17
C LEU A 31 13.56 8.34 -16.05
N LEU A 32 13.10 7.92 -17.24
CA LEU A 32 13.82 6.97 -18.08
C LEU A 32 15.26 7.41 -18.40
N PRO A 33 15.56 8.68 -18.75
CA PRO A 33 16.93 9.10 -18.99
C PRO A 33 17.82 8.96 -17.74
N SER A 34 17.29 9.27 -16.56
CA SER A 34 18.03 9.12 -15.30
C SER A 34 18.28 7.66 -14.96
N LEU A 35 17.33 6.77 -15.25
CA LEU A 35 17.48 5.33 -15.03
C LEU A 35 18.50 4.73 -16.01
N PHE A 36 18.48 5.17 -17.27
CA PHE A 36 19.45 4.77 -18.28
C PHE A 36 20.89 5.15 -17.85
N LEU A 37 21.10 6.39 -17.44
CA LEU A 37 22.42 6.84 -16.95
C LEU A 37 22.90 6.05 -15.72
N LEU A 38 21.98 5.67 -14.83
CA LEU A 38 22.33 4.80 -13.68
C LEU A 38 22.68 3.38 -14.12
N ALA A 39 21.93 2.80 -15.07
CA ALA A 39 22.22 1.49 -15.62
C ALA A 39 23.60 1.45 -16.30
N VAL A 40 23.96 2.49 -17.06
CA VAL A 40 25.30 2.64 -17.65
C VAL A 40 26.37 2.77 -16.56
N ARG A 41 26.17 3.69 -15.59
CA ARG A 41 27.13 3.93 -14.50
C ARG A 41 27.44 2.67 -13.68
N TYR A 42 26.42 1.87 -13.37
CA TYR A 42 26.57 0.64 -12.59
C TYR A 42 26.74 -0.61 -13.45
N ARG A 43 26.84 -0.44 -14.78
CA ARG A 43 26.98 -1.50 -15.79
C ARG A 43 25.95 -2.63 -15.63
N SER A 44 24.73 -2.29 -15.22
CA SER A 44 23.68 -3.25 -14.92
C SER A 44 22.33 -2.56 -14.72
N THR A 45 21.30 -3.04 -15.42
CA THR A 45 19.90 -2.60 -15.25
C THR A 45 19.22 -3.22 -14.03
N LEU A 46 19.66 -4.41 -13.61
CA LEU A 46 19.03 -5.20 -12.54
C LEU A 46 19.76 -5.11 -11.19
N VAL A 47 20.77 -4.24 -11.07
CA VAL A 47 21.54 -4.10 -9.82
C VAL A 47 20.71 -3.73 -8.59
N VAL A 48 19.61 -3.01 -8.83
CA VAL A 48 18.63 -2.67 -7.80
C VAL A 48 17.99 -3.89 -7.14
N MET A 49 17.97 -5.05 -7.79
CA MET A 49 17.42 -6.28 -7.21
C MET A 49 18.23 -6.78 -6.02
N ALA A 50 19.52 -6.46 -5.94
CA ALA A 50 20.35 -6.78 -4.78
C ALA A 50 20.21 -5.76 -3.63
N VAL A 51 19.27 -4.79 -3.70
CA VAL A 51 19.16 -3.72 -2.70
C VAL A 51 18.85 -4.23 -1.29
N ASN A 52 18.11 -5.34 -1.17
CA ASN A 52 17.75 -5.95 0.11
C ASN A 52 18.06 -7.47 0.10
N PRO A 53 19.32 -7.90 0.34
CA PRO A 53 19.73 -9.29 0.19
C PRO A 53 18.91 -10.27 1.02
N GLY A 54 18.53 -9.92 2.25
CA GLY A 54 17.74 -10.85 3.08
C GLY A 54 16.29 -11.00 2.63
N ILE A 55 15.75 -10.02 1.88
CA ILE A 55 14.44 -10.17 1.24
C ILE A 55 14.57 -11.01 -0.04
N THR A 56 15.61 -10.79 -0.83
CA THR A 56 15.80 -11.50 -2.11
C THR A 56 16.35 -12.91 -1.96
N ARG A 57 17.03 -13.22 -0.84
CA ARG A 57 17.42 -14.60 -0.45
C ARG A 57 16.24 -15.57 -0.37
N HIS A 58 15.01 -15.08 -0.29
CA HIS A 58 13.81 -15.92 -0.41
C HIS A 58 13.46 -16.34 -1.85
N GLY A 59 14.38 -16.16 -2.80
CA GLY A 59 14.25 -16.60 -4.19
C GLY A 59 13.39 -15.70 -5.08
N ARG A 60 12.98 -14.52 -4.59
CA ARG A 60 12.21 -13.53 -5.38
C ARG A 60 12.78 -12.14 -5.23
N PHE A 61 12.91 -11.43 -6.34
CA PHE A 61 13.64 -10.16 -6.44
C PHE A 61 12.72 -8.94 -6.53
N ILE A 62 11.56 -9.10 -7.16
CA ILE A 62 10.59 -8.03 -7.40
C ILE A 62 9.39 -8.19 -6.46
N VAL A 63 8.90 -9.43 -6.30
CA VAL A 63 7.64 -9.68 -5.61
C VAL A 63 7.84 -10.61 -4.42
N ASN A 64 7.72 -10.06 -3.21
CA ASN A 64 7.94 -10.81 -1.98
C ASN A 64 6.65 -11.01 -1.19
N ARG A 65 6.53 -12.18 -0.56
CA ARG A 65 5.42 -12.58 0.31
C ARG A 65 5.29 -11.63 1.50
N LYS A 66 4.09 -11.11 1.73
CA LYS A 66 3.79 -10.25 2.88
C LYS A 66 3.95 -11.02 4.18
N SER A 67 3.46 -12.26 4.23
CA SER A 67 3.58 -13.18 5.35
C SER A 67 5.02 -13.31 5.84
N LYS A 68 5.98 -13.59 4.95
CA LYS A 68 7.41 -13.75 5.30
C LYS A 68 8.02 -12.47 5.84
N LYS A 69 7.77 -11.33 5.19
CA LYS A 69 8.29 -10.02 5.63
C LYS A 69 7.72 -9.60 6.99
N LEU A 70 6.45 -9.87 7.24
CA LEU A 70 5.80 -9.54 8.51
C LEU A 70 6.21 -10.50 9.63
N ALA A 71 6.38 -11.80 9.33
CA ALA A 71 6.82 -12.80 10.30
C ALA A 71 8.24 -12.56 10.84
N ALA A 72 9.10 -11.88 10.07
CA ALA A 72 10.44 -11.51 10.51
C ALA A 72 10.46 -10.32 11.48
N LEU A 73 9.36 -9.58 11.61
CA LEU A 73 9.27 -8.44 12.52
C LEU A 73 8.86 -8.90 13.93
N PRO A 74 9.20 -8.13 14.98
CA PRO A 74 8.76 -8.44 16.34
C PRO A 74 7.24 -8.56 16.42
N ALA A 75 6.72 -9.64 17.01
CA ALA A 75 5.28 -9.93 17.05
C ALA A 75 4.43 -8.79 17.61
N ARG A 76 4.94 -8.03 18.59
CA ARG A 76 4.26 -6.85 19.16
C ARG A 76 4.06 -5.69 18.19
N ALA A 77 4.86 -5.64 17.12
CA ALA A 77 4.88 -4.57 16.13
C ALA A 77 4.08 -4.93 14.87
N VAL A 78 3.38 -6.06 14.85
CA VAL A 78 2.59 -6.52 13.71
C VAL A 78 1.23 -6.97 14.21
N PRO A 79 0.12 -6.50 13.61
CA PRO A 79 -1.19 -7.06 13.92
C PRO A 79 -1.19 -8.56 13.62
N ARG A 80 -1.69 -9.36 14.55
CA ARG A 80 -1.75 -10.82 14.41
C ARG A 80 -2.34 -11.20 13.06
N PHE A 81 -1.79 -12.23 12.45
CA PHE A 81 -2.25 -12.70 11.15
C PHE A 81 -2.08 -14.21 11.02
N VAL A 82 -2.82 -14.78 10.08
CA VAL A 82 -2.67 -16.16 9.62
C VAL A 82 -2.61 -16.17 8.09
N LEU A 83 -1.87 -17.11 7.52
CA LEU A 83 -1.80 -17.35 6.08
C LEU A 83 -2.76 -18.48 5.74
N LEU A 84 -3.76 -18.20 4.88
CA LEU A 84 -4.62 -19.20 4.28
C LEU A 84 -4.04 -19.53 2.90
N ARG A 85 -3.56 -20.77 2.70
CA ARG A 85 -2.95 -21.15 1.43
C ARG A 85 -4.02 -21.57 0.45
N ALA A 86 -3.88 -21.20 -0.82
CA ALA A 86 -4.82 -21.63 -1.85
C ALA A 86 -4.76 -23.13 -2.15
N ALA A 87 -3.62 -23.77 -1.86
CA ALA A 87 -3.44 -25.21 -2.01
C ALA A 87 -4.22 -26.03 -0.98
N ASP A 88 -4.62 -25.43 0.15
CA ASP A 88 -5.42 -26.11 1.17
C ASP A 88 -6.89 -26.19 0.73
N GLU A 89 -7.60 -27.24 1.14
CA GLU A 89 -9.03 -27.38 0.86
C GLU A 89 -9.84 -26.20 1.43
N LEU A 90 -10.91 -25.81 0.73
CA LEU A 90 -11.76 -24.70 1.16
C LEU A 90 -12.28 -24.88 2.59
N ALA A 91 -12.66 -26.11 2.98
CA ALA A 91 -13.12 -26.43 4.33
C ALA A 91 -12.04 -26.11 5.39
N ALA A 92 -10.78 -26.48 5.14
CA ALA A 92 -9.66 -26.19 6.02
C ALA A 92 -9.39 -24.67 6.12
N ARG A 93 -9.40 -23.96 4.99
CA ARG A 93 -9.23 -22.50 4.94
C ARG A 93 -10.33 -21.78 5.72
N LEU A 94 -11.59 -22.22 5.60
CA LEU A 94 -12.72 -21.67 6.33
C LEU A 94 -12.63 -21.97 7.83
N ALA A 95 -12.26 -23.19 8.22
CA ALA A 95 -12.06 -23.54 9.63
C ALA A 95 -10.98 -22.67 10.27
N GLN A 96 -9.84 -22.50 9.60
CA GLN A 96 -8.76 -21.63 10.06
C GLN A 96 -9.19 -20.16 10.15
N ALA A 97 -9.94 -19.66 9.16
CA ALA A 97 -10.47 -18.30 9.17
C ALA A 97 -11.47 -18.06 10.32
N ARG A 98 -12.37 -19.02 10.60
CA ARG A 98 -13.31 -18.98 11.72
C ARG A 98 -12.60 -18.97 13.07
N ALA A 99 -11.65 -19.88 13.26
CA ALA A 99 -10.85 -19.95 14.48
C ALA A 99 -10.09 -18.64 14.73
N PHE A 100 -9.49 -18.07 13.68
CA PHE A 100 -8.81 -16.79 13.77
C PHE A 100 -9.77 -15.63 14.11
N ALA A 101 -10.96 -15.59 13.50
CA ALA A 101 -11.97 -14.59 13.80
C ALA A 101 -12.51 -14.70 15.24
N ALA A 102 -12.68 -15.91 15.76
CA ALA A 102 -13.04 -16.14 17.16
C ALA A 102 -11.97 -15.63 18.12
N ALA A 103 -10.68 -15.81 17.78
CA ALA A 103 -9.57 -15.38 18.64
C ALA A 103 -9.28 -13.88 18.58
N GLN A 104 -9.48 -13.22 17.43
CA GLN A 104 -9.08 -11.83 17.20
C GLN A 104 -10.25 -10.83 17.19
N GLY A 105 -11.47 -11.32 17.01
CA GLY A 105 -12.63 -10.47 16.77
C GLY A 105 -12.66 -9.85 15.37
N LEU A 106 -13.75 -9.14 15.08
CA LEU A 106 -13.96 -8.39 13.85
C LEU A 106 -13.82 -6.87 14.14
N PRO A 107 -13.41 -6.05 13.15
CA PRO A 107 -13.12 -6.42 11.77
C PRO A 107 -11.76 -7.07 11.55
N LEU A 108 -11.65 -7.82 10.45
CA LEU A 108 -10.41 -8.39 9.94
C LEU A 108 -10.07 -7.83 8.56
N VAL A 109 -8.81 -7.96 8.15
CA VAL A 109 -8.32 -7.57 6.82
C VAL A 109 -7.88 -8.82 6.08
N LEU A 110 -8.56 -9.13 4.98
CA LEU A 110 -8.14 -10.15 4.03
C LEU A 110 -7.33 -9.48 2.91
N LYS A 111 -6.09 -9.95 2.67
CA LYS A 111 -5.24 -9.38 1.61
C LYS A 111 -4.40 -10.45 0.92
N PRO A 112 -4.07 -10.30 -0.38
CA PRO A 112 -3.22 -11.26 -1.07
C PRO A 112 -1.82 -11.28 -0.46
N ASP A 113 -1.23 -12.47 -0.30
CA ASP A 113 0.14 -12.61 0.21
C ASP A 113 1.16 -11.99 -0.76
N LEU A 114 0.90 -12.07 -2.06
CA LEU A 114 1.66 -11.44 -3.14
C LEU A 114 0.83 -10.35 -3.82
N GLY A 115 1.45 -9.25 -4.23
CA GLY A 115 0.77 -8.12 -4.89
C GLY A 115 0.86 -6.81 -4.09
N GLY A 116 0.18 -5.76 -4.56
CA GLY A 116 0.26 -4.43 -3.94
C GLY A 116 -0.84 -3.48 -4.40
N ARG A 117 -0.69 -2.18 -4.09
CA ARG A 117 -1.61 -1.10 -4.49
C ARG A 117 -3.08 -1.29 -4.04
N GLY A 118 -3.29 -2.03 -2.95
CA GLY A 118 -4.63 -2.28 -2.40
C GLY A 118 -5.51 -3.19 -3.27
N SER A 119 -4.98 -3.81 -4.32
CA SER A 119 -5.70 -4.79 -5.15
C SER A 119 -5.97 -6.07 -4.33
N GLY A 120 -7.22 -6.52 -4.29
CA GLY A 120 -7.64 -7.70 -3.51
C GLY A 120 -7.65 -7.49 -1.99
N VAL A 121 -7.47 -6.26 -1.48
CA VAL A 121 -7.47 -5.99 -0.04
C VAL A 121 -8.87 -5.61 0.44
N TRP A 122 -9.39 -6.38 1.39
CA TRP A 122 -10.77 -6.28 1.85
C TRP A 122 -10.85 -6.20 3.37
N ILE A 123 -11.68 -5.28 3.88
CA ILE A 123 -12.06 -5.26 5.29
C ILE A 123 -13.33 -6.10 5.44
N VAL A 124 -13.28 -7.05 6.37
CA VAL A 124 -14.32 -8.02 6.67
C VAL A 124 -14.91 -7.70 8.04
N ARG A 125 -16.23 -7.52 8.10
CA ARG A 125 -16.95 -7.03 9.29
C ARG A 125 -17.94 -8.03 9.88
N SER A 126 -18.13 -9.17 9.23
CA SER A 126 -19.03 -10.23 9.69
C SER A 126 -18.44 -11.59 9.36
N LEU A 127 -18.79 -12.60 10.15
CA LEU A 127 -18.34 -13.97 9.91
C LEU A 127 -18.87 -14.50 8.57
N ALA A 128 -20.15 -14.26 8.27
CA ALA A 128 -20.73 -14.58 6.96
C ALA A 128 -20.06 -13.82 5.80
N GLY A 129 -19.52 -12.62 6.04
CA GLY A 129 -18.68 -11.91 5.08
C GLY A 129 -17.33 -12.59 4.87
N LEU A 130 -16.69 -13.03 5.96
CA LEU A 130 -15.40 -13.72 5.92
C LEU A 130 -15.46 -15.00 5.09
N GLU A 131 -16.47 -15.83 5.32
CA GLU A 131 -16.60 -17.12 4.64
C GLU A 131 -16.83 -16.94 3.13
N ARG A 132 -17.69 -16.00 2.76
CA ARG A 132 -17.90 -15.63 1.36
C ARG A 132 -16.62 -15.10 0.71
N ASP A 133 -15.93 -14.18 1.38
CA ASP A 133 -14.71 -13.57 0.87
C ASP A 133 -13.59 -14.62 0.70
N VAL A 134 -13.42 -15.56 1.64
CA VAL A 134 -12.45 -16.66 1.53
C VAL A 134 -12.78 -17.61 0.38
N ALA A 135 -14.07 -17.88 0.11
CA ALA A 135 -14.49 -18.70 -1.01
C ALA A 135 -14.25 -18.05 -2.39
N LEU A 136 -14.13 -16.71 -2.46
CA LEU A 136 -13.94 -15.98 -3.72
C LEU A 136 -12.50 -15.95 -4.23
N VAL A 137 -11.53 -16.31 -3.38
CA VAL A 137 -10.09 -16.18 -3.67
C VAL A 137 -9.43 -17.55 -3.89
N ASP A 138 -8.70 -17.64 -5.00
CA ASP A 138 -7.99 -18.81 -5.52
C ASP A 138 -6.45 -18.65 -5.41
N TYR A 139 -6.00 -17.78 -4.51
CA TYR A 139 -4.60 -17.45 -4.26
C TYR A 139 -4.34 -17.31 -2.76
N ASP A 140 -3.07 -17.41 -2.36
CA ASP A 140 -2.66 -17.27 -0.97
C ASP A 140 -3.09 -15.91 -0.41
N VAL A 141 -3.78 -15.92 0.73
CA VAL A 141 -4.26 -14.71 1.40
C VAL A 141 -3.82 -14.67 2.86
N LEU A 142 -3.45 -13.47 3.29
CA LEU A 142 -3.24 -13.13 4.68
C LEU A 142 -4.57 -12.67 5.27
N LEU A 143 -5.00 -13.32 6.35
CA LEU A 143 -6.07 -12.83 7.21
C LEU A 143 -5.43 -12.18 8.44
N GLN A 144 -5.59 -10.87 8.60
CA GLN A 144 -4.90 -10.06 9.60
C GLN A 144 -5.90 -9.30 10.48
N ALA A 145 -5.63 -9.20 11.78
CA ALA A 145 -6.39 -8.36 12.70
C ALA A 145 -6.35 -6.89 12.26
N PHE A 146 -7.50 -6.20 12.33
CA PHE A 146 -7.57 -4.79 11.97
C PHE A 146 -6.87 -3.92 13.02
N ALA A 147 -5.92 -3.09 12.60
CA ALA A 147 -5.26 -2.12 13.48
C ALA A 147 -5.93 -0.74 13.37
N PRO A 148 -6.47 -0.19 14.47
CA PRO A 148 -7.08 1.14 14.48
C PRO A 148 -6.02 2.25 14.42
N GLY A 149 -6.49 3.50 14.31
CA GLY A 149 -5.65 4.69 14.35
C GLY A 149 -5.24 5.19 12.97
N GLU A 150 -4.26 6.08 12.97
CA GLU A 150 -3.76 6.78 11.80
C GLU A 150 -2.73 5.96 11.03
N GLU A 151 -2.75 6.06 9.70
CA GLU A 151 -1.83 5.32 8.83
C GLU A 151 -0.72 6.21 8.28
N TYR A 152 0.52 5.73 8.42
CA TYR A 152 1.72 6.40 7.92
C TYR A 152 2.57 5.46 7.06
N GLY A 153 3.18 5.99 6.01
CA GLY A 153 4.25 5.33 5.26
C GLY A 153 5.60 5.90 5.66
N VAL A 154 6.44 5.12 6.34
CA VAL A 154 7.77 5.53 6.81
C VAL A 154 8.85 4.83 6.01
N PHE A 155 9.58 5.60 5.20
CA PHE A 155 10.64 5.08 4.35
C PHE A 155 11.99 5.12 5.06
N TRP A 156 12.62 3.95 5.16
CA TRP A 156 13.91 3.74 5.77
C TRP A 156 15.00 3.50 4.71
N ALA A 157 16.17 4.09 4.94
CA ALA A 157 17.36 3.84 4.13
C ALA A 157 18.61 3.69 5.01
N ARG A 158 19.32 2.57 4.86
CA ARG A 158 20.61 2.27 5.50
C ARG A 158 21.57 1.70 4.47
N ALA A 159 22.64 2.44 4.16
CA ALA A 159 23.62 1.97 3.19
C ALA A 159 24.28 0.65 3.64
N PRO A 160 24.57 -0.29 2.72
CA PRO A 160 25.28 -1.52 3.06
C PRO A 160 26.63 -1.28 3.72
N GLY A 161 26.88 -1.97 4.84
CA GLY A 161 28.08 -1.81 5.67
C GLY A 161 28.09 -0.55 6.54
N ARG A 162 26.97 0.17 6.66
CA ARG A 162 26.82 1.26 7.63
C ARG A 162 25.95 0.79 8.80
N GLU A 163 26.37 1.14 10.01
CA GLU A 163 25.62 0.85 11.24
C GLU A 163 24.32 1.65 11.32
N ARG A 164 24.38 2.94 10.96
CA ARG A 164 23.26 3.87 11.06
C ARG A 164 22.54 4.02 9.72
N GLY A 165 21.22 3.92 9.75
CA GLY A 165 20.35 4.37 8.67
C GLY A 165 19.56 5.60 9.10
N ARG A 166 18.60 6.01 8.26
CA ARG A 166 17.75 7.18 8.52
C ARG A 166 16.37 7.03 7.91
N ILE A 167 15.40 7.77 8.47
CA ILE A 167 14.10 7.96 7.84
C ILE A 167 14.22 9.07 6.78
N VAL A 168 13.88 8.72 5.54
CA VAL A 168 14.02 9.60 4.37
C VAL A 168 12.70 10.15 3.84
N SER A 169 11.58 9.55 4.25
CA SER A 169 10.22 9.97 3.88
C SER A 169 9.26 9.53 4.97
N ILE A 170 8.30 10.39 5.31
CA ILE A 170 7.14 10.04 6.12
C ILE A 170 5.93 10.60 5.38
N THR A 171 4.92 9.76 5.21
CA THR A 171 3.68 10.11 4.51
C THR A 171 2.51 9.81 5.42
N ARG A 172 1.71 10.81 5.79
CA ARG A 172 0.41 10.59 6.43
C ARG A 172 -0.61 10.23 5.37
N LYS A 173 -1.41 9.18 5.60
CA LYS A 173 -2.41 8.70 4.64
C LYS A 173 -3.81 8.99 5.18
N ALA A 174 -4.44 10.03 4.65
CA ALA A 174 -5.80 10.40 5.02
C ALA A 174 -6.80 9.66 4.13
N LEU A 175 -7.70 8.90 4.73
CA LEU A 175 -8.80 8.25 4.02
C LEU A 175 -9.78 9.30 3.49
N PRO A 176 -10.36 9.11 2.29
CA PRO A 176 -11.29 10.07 1.74
C PRO A 176 -12.58 10.08 2.56
N SER A 177 -13.04 11.29 2.89
CA SER A 177 -14.28 11.53 3.63
C SER A 177 -15.06 12.69 3.04
N VAL A 178 -16.37 12.71 3.26
CA VAL A 178 -17.25 13.85 2.98
C VAL A 178 -17.90 14.32 4.29
N VAL A 179 -18.43 15.55 4.29
CA VAL A 179 -19.15 16.12 5.44
C VAL A 179 -20.61 16.29 5.06
N GLY A 180 -21.51 15.77 5.90
CA GLY A 180 -22.94 15.88 5.76
C GLY A 180 -23.42 17.33 5.90
N ASP A 181 -24.48 17.65 5.18
CA ASP A 181 -25.20 18.91 5.29
C ASP A 181 -26.68 18.71 5.65
N GLY A 182 -27.07 17.48 6.00
CA GLY A 182 -28.44 17.12 6.34
C GLY A 182 -29.39 17.02 5.14
N VAL A 183 -28.94 17.26 3.91
CA VAL A 183 -29.81 17.34 2.72
C VAL A 183 -29.33 16.40 1.61
N ARG A 184 -28.04 16.43 1.29
CA ARG A 184 -27.48 15.66 0.18
C ARG A 184 -27.11 14.25 0.60
N THR A 185 -27.33 13.30 -0.31
CA THR A 185 -26.84 11.93 -0.12
C THR A 185 -25.31 11.87 -0.13
N VAL A 186 -24.73 10.83 0.45
CA VAL A 186 -23.28 10.55 0.38
C VAL A 186 -22.80 10.58 -1.08
N ALA A 187 -23.58 10.05 -2.03
CA ALA A 187 -23.24 10.09 -3.45
C ALA A 187 -23.12 11.51 -4.00
N GLN A 188 -24.08 12.38 -3.66
CA GLN A 188 -24.07 13.79 -4.09
C GLN A 188 -22.91 14.54 -3.43
N LEU A 189 -22.61 14.27 -2.16
CA LEU A 189 -21.47 14.85 -1.44
C LEU A 189 -20.12 14.43 -2.07
N VAL A 190 -19.98 13.14 -2.43
CA VAL A 190 -18.80 12.61 -3.15
C VAL A 190 -18.61 13.32 -4.49
N LEU A 191 -19.69 13.46 -5.27
CA LEU A 191 -19.66 14.13 -6.57
C LEU A 191 -19.36 15.62 -6.43
N ALA A 192 -19.85 16.30 -5.40
CA ALA A 192 -19.63 17.71 -5.15
C ALA A 192 -18.22 18.02 -4.60
N HIS A 193 -17.62 17.09 -3.85
CA HIS A 193 -16.35 17.30 -3.18
C HIS A 193 -15.22 17.62 -4.19
N PRO A 194 -14.36 18.64 -3.93
CA PRO A 194 -13.35 19.12 -4.89
C PRO A 194 -12.33 18.07 -5.36
N ARG A 195 -11.88 17.16 -4.47
CA ARG A 195 -10.93 16.09 -4.77
C ARG A 195 -11.58 14.71 -4.90
N VAL A 196 -12.48 14.33 -3.99
CA VAL A 196 -13.06 12.97 -3.92
C VAL A 196 -13.80 12.59 -5.21
N VAL A 197 -14.36 13.58 -5.93
CA VAL A 197 -14.95 13.40 -7.27
C VAL A 197 -14.02 12.70 -8.27
N CYS A 198 -12.69 12.86 -8.14
CA CYS A 198 -11.70 12.21 -9.01
C CYS A 198 -11.64 10.68 -8.84
N PHE A 199 -12.26 10.16 -7.79
CA PHE A 199 -12.39 8.73 -7.50
C PHE A 199 -13.86 8.30 -7.40
N ALA A 200 -14.81 9.15 -7.79
CA ALA A 200 -16.24 8.90 -7.62
C ALA A 200 -16.71 7.55 -8.21
N PRO A 201 -16.33 7.14 -9.44
CA PRO A 201 -16.76 5.84 -9.96
C PRO A 201 -16.43 4.67 -9.02
N LEU A 202 -15.19 4.62 -8.53
CA LEU A 202 -14.72 3.59 -7.62
C LEU A 202 -15.39 3.68 -6.25
N LEU A 203 -15.42 4.88 -5.66
CA LEU A 203 -15.94 5.07 -4.30
C LEU A 203 -17.45 4.82 -4.23
N LEU A 204 -18.21 5.30 -5.21
CA LEU A 204 -19.66 5.06 -5.29
C LEU A 204 -19.99 3.59 -5.50
N HIS A 205 -19.18 2.89 -6.31
CA HIS A 205 -19.31 1.45 -6.49
C HIS A 205 -19.08 0.71 -5.16
N ASN A 206 -18.03 1.06 -4.40
CA ASN A 206 -17.70 0.42 -3.14
C ASN A 206 -18.67 0.77 -1.99
N LEU A 207 -19.31 1.94 -2.03
CA LEU A 207 -20.28 2.36 -1.01
C LEU A 207 -21.59 1.57 -1.09
N GLY A 208 -21.96 1.04 -2.26
CA GLY A 208 -23.20 0.29 -2.44
C GLY A 208 -24.42 1.09 -1.95
N GLY A 209 -25.27 0.46 -1.13
CA GLY A 209 -26.45 1.09 -0.54
C GLY A 209 -26.15 2.36 0.27
N ARG A 210 -24.99 2.42 0.94
CA ARG A 210 -24.57 3.59 1.76
C ARG A 210 -24.44 4.87 0.94
N ALA A 211 -24.31 4.76 -0.37
CA ALA A 211 -24.26 5.92 -1.25
C ALA A 211 -25.57 6.75 -1.23
N ARG A 212 -26.70 6.16 -0.81
CA ARG A 212 -28.03 6.80 -0.74
C ARG A 212 -28.33 7.43 0.61
N GLU A 213 -27.53 7.16 1.64
CA GLU A 213 -27.70 7.74 2.98
C GLU A 213 -27.55 9.26 2.92
N ILE A 214 -28.35 9.98 3.71
CA ILE A 214 -28.22 11.44 3.92
C ILE A 214 -27.60 11.63 5.30
N PRO A 215 -26.31 12.01 5.39
CA PRO A 215 -25.64 12.21 6.66
C PRO A 215 -26.12 13.49 7.34
N ALA A 216 -26.12 13.51 8.68
CA ALA A 216 -26.50 14.68 9.44
C ALA A 216 -25.55 15.86 9.15
N SER A 217 -26.03 17.09 9.36
CA SER A 217 -25.20 18.28 9.18
C SER A 217 -23.96 18.24 10.09
N GLY A 218 -22.77 18.39 9.52
CA GLY A 218 -21.49 18.29 10.22
C GLY A 218 -20.95 16.86 10.40
N GLU A 219 -21.73 15.83 10.09
CA GLU A 219 -21.30 14.44 10.21
C GLU A 219 -20.20 14.12 9.19
N ARG A 220 -19.06 13.59 9.64
CA ARG A 220 -17.98 13.14 8.76
C ARG A 220 -18.20 11.69 8.34
N VAL A 221 -18.52 11.48 7.07
CA VAL A 221 -18.67 10.14 6.48
C VAL A 221 -17.40 9.74 5.75
N GLN A 222 -16.75 8.67 6.20
CA GLN A 222 -15.64 8.06 5.50
C GLN A 222 -16.15 7.26 4.29
N VAL A 223 -15.65 7.59 3.09
CA VAL A 223 -16.11 7.04 1.81
C VAL A 223 -15.10 6.09 1.16
N GLY A 224 -13.90 5.97 1.71
CA GLY A 224 -12.90 4.98 1.30
C GLY A 224 -12.25 4.30 2.50
N GLU A 225 -11.81 3.07 2.32
CA GLU A 225 -11.37 2.21 3.43
C GLU A 225 -9.86 1.94 3.44
N LEU A 226 -9.18 2.14 2.30
CA LEU A 226 -7.79 1.76 2.11
C LEU A 226 -6.88 2.98 2.04
N GLY A 227 -5.78 2.95 2.80
CA GLY A 227 -4.71 3.97 2.80
C GLY A 227 -3.84 3.94 1.54
N THR A 228 -4.43 3.81 0.35
CA THR A 228 -3.70 3.76 -0.92
C THR A 228 -4.12 4.88 -1.85
N HIS A 229 -3.16 5.61 -2.41
CA HIS A 229 -3.41 6.75 -3.29
C HIS A 229 -4.28 6.41 -4.52
N SER A 230 -4.02 5.26 -5.17
CA SER A 230 -4.82 4.78 -6.30
C SER A 230 -6.28 4.45 -5.95
N ARG A 231 -6.59 4.30 -4.66
CA ARG A 231 -7.95 4.04 -4.14
C ARG A 231 -8.57 5.28 -3.48
N GLY A 232 -7.97 6.46 -3.67
CA GLY A 232 -8.54 7.75 -3.27
C GLY A 232 -7.97 8.37 -1.99
N ALA A 233 -7.09 7.66 -1.27
CA ALA A 233 -6.43 8.22 -0.10
C ALA A 233 -5.57 9.43 -0.48
N LEU A 234 -5.62 10.46 0.36
CA LEU A 234 -4.79 11.65 0.23
C LEU A 234 -3.48 11.43 0.98
N PHE A 235 -2.37 11.54 0.27
CA PHE A 235 -1.04 11.46 0.87
C PHE A 235 -0.56 12.87 1.21
N ARG A 236 -0.07 13.03 2.44
CA ARG A 236 0.51 14.28 2.93
C ARG A 236 1.93 14.04 3.39
N ASP A 237 2.82 14.95 3.01
CA ASP A 237 4.15 14.99 3.57
C ASP A 237 4.04 15.20 5.09
N ALA A 238 4.69 14.32 5.82
CA ALA A 238 4.71 14.30 7.28
C ALA A 238 6.14 14.09 7.80
N ARG A 239 7.15 14.50 7.01
CA ARG A 239 8.57 14.38 7.39
C ARG A 239 8.93 15.17 8.65
N ASP A 240 8.13 16.16 9.01
CA ASP A 240 8.18 16.88 10.28
C ASP A 240 7.85 16.01 11.50
N CYS A 241 7.20 14.85 11.32
CA CYS A 241 7.01 13.85 12.37
C CYS A 241 8.31 13.10 12.74
N ARG A 242 9.40 13.28 11.97
CA ARG A 242 10.65 12.58 12.23
C ARG A 242 11.30 13.08 13.52
N THR A 243 11.51 12.17 14.45
CA THR A 243 12.28 12.38 15.68
C THR A 243 13.36 11.32 15.82
N ALA A 244 14.32 11.54 16.72
CA ALA A 244 15.31 10.52 17.06
C ALA A 244 14.66 9.25 17.68
N ALA A 245 13.55 9.41 18.40
CA ALA A 245 12.83 8.28 19.00
C ALA A 245 12.17 7.39 17.93
N LEU A 246 11.46 8.01 16.98
CA LEU A 246 10.90 7.30 15.84
C LEU A 246 12.00 6.64 15.00
N GLU A 247 13.11 7.34 14.74
CA GLU A 247 14.21 6.79 13.95
C GLU A 247 14.84 5.55 14.61
N ARG A 248 15.01 5.56 15.94
CA ARG A 248 15.46 4.38 16.71
C ARG A 248 14.45 3.23 16.64
N ALA A 249 13.15 3.52 16.74
CA ALA A 249 12.11 2.49 16.67
C ALA A 249 12.09 1.81 15.30
N ILE A 250 12.15 2.59 14.21
CA ILE A 250 12.22 2.06 12.84
C ILE A 250 13.54 1.33 12.60
N ALA A 251 14.67 1.81 13.14
CA ALA A 251 15.94 1.11 13.04
C ALA A 251 15.89 -0.29 13.66
N LYS A 252 15.20 -0.46 14.81
CA LYS A 252 14.98 -1.77 15.45
C LYS A 252 14.13 -2.69 14.56
N LEU A 253 13.06 -2.18 13.95
CA LEU A 253 12.24 -2.95 13.00
C LEU A 253 13.04 -3.35 11.76
N ALA A 254 13.82 -2.43 11.21
CA ALA A 254 14.68 -2.68 10.06
C ALA A 254 15.84 -3.64 10.36
N ALA A 255 16.28 -3.74 11.62
CA ALA A 255 17.30 -4.69 12.04
C ALA A 255 16.76 -6.11 12.21
N ALA A 256 15.47 -6.27 12.55
CA ALA A 256 14.82 -7.58 12.64
C ALA A 256 14.73 -8.30 11.28
N GLN A 257 14.70 -7.53 10.18
CA GLN A 257 14.79 -8.07 8.84
C GLN A 257 16.26 -8.04 8.38
N GLU A 258 16.94 -9.19 8.49
CA GLU A 258 18.33 -9.33 8.04
C GLU A 258 18.47 -8.86 6.58
N GLY A 259 19.57 -8.18 6.26
CA GLY A 259 19.82 -7.70 4.89
C GLY A 259 18.78 -6.71 4.35
N PHE A 260 18.00 -6.05 5.21
CA PHE A 260 17.11 -4.94 4.80
C PHE A 260 17.83 -3.60 4.88
N HIS A 261 17.82 -2.87 3.77
CA HIS A 261 18.53 -1.59 3.60
C HIS A 261 17.63 -0.47 3.09
N PHE A 262 16.54 -0.81 2.40
CA PHE A 262 15.78 0.14 1.61
C PHE A 262 14.32 -0.29 1.50
N GLY A 263 13.41 0.54 1.99
CA GLY A 263 11.99 0.26 1.84
C GLY A 263 11.10 1.09 2.75
N ARG A 264 9.81 0.82 2.70
CA ARG A 264 8.77 1.56 3.42
C ARG A 264 8.00 0.64 4.36
N PHE A 265 7.91 1.03 5.62
CA PHE A 265 6.96 0.48 6.58
C PHE A 265 5.65 1.24 6.45
N ASP A 266 4.57 0.56 6.11
CA ASP A 266 3.22 1.09 6.25
C ASP A 266 2.71 0.69 7.64
N ILE A 267 2.48 1.68 8.50
CA ILE A 267 2.22 1.50 9.92
C ILE A 267 0.93 2.19 10.34
N ARG A 268 0.20 1.58 11.27
CA ARG A 268 -0.89 2.18 12.04
C ARG A 268 -0.40 2.56 13.43
N VAL A 269 -0.85 3.70 13.92
CA VAL A 269 -0.50 4.25 15.24
C VAL A 269 -1.71 4.99 15.82
N ALA A 270 -1.79 5.07 17.15
CA ALA A 270 -2.92 5.75 17.80
C ALA A 270 -3.02 7.25 17.46
N SER A 271 -1.87 7.92 17.29
CA SER A 271 -1.80 9.35 16.98
C SER A 271 -0.44 9.74 16.41
N GLU A 272 -0.35 10.94 15.84
CA GLU A 272 0.93 11.55 15.43
C GLU A 272 1.92 11.67 16.59
N ALA A 273 1.44 11.98 17.80
CA ALA A 273 2.28 12.07 18.99
C ALA A 273 2.91 10.71 19.34
N ALA A 274 2.13 9.62 19.24
CA ALA A 274 2.66 8.26 19.42
C ALA A 274 3.68 7.89 18.32
N LEU A 275 3.42 8.29 17.07
CA LEU A 275 4.38 8.14 15.98
C LEU A 275 5.71 8.83 16.30
N ARG A 276 5.65 10.11 16.70
CA ARG A 276 6.81 10.90 17.06
C ARG A 276 7.61 10.29 18.22
N ARG A 277 6.97 9.55 19.13
CA ARG A 277 7.68 8.81 20.19
C ARG A 277 8.17 7.42 19.77
N GLY A 278 7.72 6.92 18.62
CA GLY A 278 8.05 5.56 18.15
C GLY A 278 7.32 4.47 18.91
N GLU A 279 6.15 4.78 19.47
CA GLU A 279 5.37 3.92 20.36
C GLU A 279 4.15 3.32 19.63
N GLY A 280 3.77 2.10 20.00
CA GLY A 280 2.56 1.46 19.49
C GLY A 280 2.54 1.24 17.97
N LEU A 281 3.71 1.13 17.33
CA LEU A 281 3.82 0.96 15.87
C LEU A 281 3.26 -0.41 15.44
N GLN A 282 2.18 -0.40 14.67
CA GLN A 282 1.58 -1.61 14.09
C GLN A 282 1.87 -1.68 12.59
N VAL A 283 2.85 -2.48 12.18
CA VAL A 283 3.28 -2.64 10.79
C VAL A 283 2.27 -3.47 10.01
N LEU A 284 1.57 -2.83 9.07
CA LEU A 284 0.63 -3.45 8.15
C LEU A 284 1.35 -4.10 6.96
N GLU A 285 2.40 -3.45 6.48
CA GLU A 285 3.16 -3.91 5.33
C GLU A 285 4.61 -3.40 5.38
N LEU A 286 5.55 -4.27 4.99
CA LEU A 286 6.92 -3.90 4.67
C LEU A 286 7.13 -3.95 3.16
N ASN A 287 7.27 -2.79 2.53
CA ASN A 287 7.54 -2.67 1.10
C ASN A 287 9.05 -2.54 0.86
N ALA A 288 9.59 -3.30 -0.09
CA ALA A 288 11.03 -3.41 -0.36
C ALA A 288 11.44 -2.57 -1.59
N LEU A 289 12.08 -3.17 -2.60
CA LEU A 289 12.52 -2.47 -3.82
C LEU A 289 11.37 -1.71 -4.52
N GLY A 290 10.18 -2.29 -4.58
CA GLY A 290 8.99 -1.66 -5.17
C GLY A 290 8.37 -0.55 -4.32
N ALA A 291 8.94 -0.21 -3.16
CA ALA A 291 8.46 0.89 -2.34
C ALA A 291 8.73 2.25 -2.98
N GLU A 292 7.82 3.19 -2.76
CA GLU A 292 8.02 4.60 -3.10
C GLU A 292 8.06 5.44 -1.83
N MET A 293 8.88 6.48 -1.84
CA MET A 293 8.82 7.60 -0.91
C MET A 293 7.53 8.37 -1.16
N THR A 294 6.41 7.91 -0.61
CA THR A 294 5.07 8.31 -1.03
C THR A 294 4.69 9.76 -0.73
N HIS A 295 5.52 10.53 -0.01
CA HIS A 295 5.32 11.97 0.16
C HIS A 295 5.38 12.72 -1.19
N ILE A 296 5.97 12.11 -2.22
CA ILE A 296 5.94 12.63 -3.60
C ILE A 296 4.52 12.86 -4.13
N TRP A 297 3.51 12.23 -3.55
CA TRP A 297 2.11 12.38 -3.94
C TRP A 297 1.37 13.48 -3.16
N ASP A 298 2.06 14.24 -2.29
CA ASP A 298 1.45 15.44 -1.70
C ASP A 298 1.35 16.55 -2.75
N PRO A 299 0.14 16.97 -3.16
CA PRO A 299 -0.03 17.97 -4.20
C PRO A 299 0.61 19.32 -3.84
N ARG A 300 0.85 19.60 -2.54
CA ARG A 300 1.51 20.83 -2.06
C ARG A 300 2.98 20.93 -2.44
N LEU A 301 3.65 19.79 -2.66
CA LEU A 301 5.09 19.77 -2.96
C LEU A 301 5.40 19.98 -4.46
N GLY A 302 4.39 19.76 -5.32
CA GLY A 302 4.50 19.94 -6.77
C GLY A 302 5.28 18.84 -7.51
N LEU A 303 5.02 18.76 -8.82
CA LEU A 303 5.53 17.70 -9.71
C LEU A 303 7.07 17.60 -9.73
N ARG A 304 7.77 18.75 -9.77
CA ARG A 304 9.23 18.80 -9.78
C ARG A 304 9.84 18.16 -8.53
N ASN A 305 9.18 18.29 -7.37
CA ASN A 305 9.61 17.62 -6.15
C ASN A 305 9.50 16.10 -6.29
N GLY A 306 8.37 15.61 -6.79
CA GLY A 306 8.13 14.20 -7.05
C GLY A 306 9.24 13.57 -7.90
N TRP A 307 9.55 14.17 -9.05
CA TRP A 307 10.63 13.67 -9.92
C TRP A 307 12.03 13.78 -9.29
N ARG A 308 12.33 14.86 -8.57
CA ARG A 308 13.61 15.00 -7.87
C ARG A 308 13.79 13.89 -6.82
N THR A 309 12.75 13.63 -6.03
CA THR A 309 12.75 12.58 -5.01
C THR A 309 12.86 11.19 -5.64
N LEU A 310 12.15 10.91 -6.74
CA LEU A 310 12.27 9.62 -7.43
C LEU A 310 13.66 9.39 -8.02
N ARG A 311 14.26 10.39 -8.67
CA ARG A 311 15.65 10.28 -9.16
C ARG A 311 16.62 10.00 -8.03
N TRP A 312 16.44 10.64 -6.87
CA TRP A 312 17.26 10.38 -5.70
C TRP A 312 17.03 8.98 -5.12
N GLN A 313 15.77 8.56 -5.00
CA GLN A 313 15.40 7.22 -4.54
C GLN A 313 16.07 6.14 -5.41
N TRP A 314 16.01 6.25 -6.73
CA TRP A 314 16.64 5.30 -7.65
C TRP A 314 18.17 5.34 -7.56
N ARG A 315 18.79 6.52 -7.39
CA ARG A 315 20.24 6.61 -7.11
C ARG A 315 20.63 5.79 -5.88
N LEU A 316 19.85 5.85 -4.80
CA LEU A 316 20.08 5.05 -3.60
C LEU A 316 19.92 3.55 -3.89
N ALA A 317 18.83 3.14 -4.55
CA ALA A 317 18.58 1.73 -4.87
C ALA A 317 19.71 1.12 -5.71
N PHE A 318 20.17 1.83 -6.75
CA PHE A 318 21.29 1.39 -7.58
C PHE A 318 22.60 1.31 -6.78
N HIS A 319 22.89 2.34 -5.98
CA HIS A 319 24.09 2.38 -5.16
C HIS A 319 24.15 1.23 -4.13
N PHE A 320 23.05 1.02 -3.39
CA PHE A 320 22.95 -0.02 -2.38
C PHE A 320 22.98 -1.41 -3.02
N GLY A 321 22.21 -1.61 -4.09
CA GLY A 321 22.25 -2.84 -4.86
C GLY A 321 23.66 -3.18 -5.37
N HIS A 322 24.40 -2.18 -5.85
CA HIS A 322 25.77 -2.39 -6.33
C HIS A 322 26.72 -2.80 -5.20
N ARG A 323 26.64 -2.13 -4.04
CA ARG A 323 27.44 -2.48 -2.86
C ARG A 323 27.13 -3.89 -2.38
N ASN A 324 25.85 -4.25 -2.29
CA ASN A 324 25.43 -5.57 -1.87
C ASN A 324 25.86 -6.66 -2.85
N ARG A 325 25.71 -6.43 -4.16
CA ARG A 325 26.17 -7.37 -5.18
C ARG A 325 27.69 -7.60 -5.09
N ARG A 326 28.47 -6.53 -4.90
CA ARG A 326 29.93 -6.65 -4.67
C ARG A 326 30.27 -7.41 -3.39
N ALA A 327 29.37 -7.45 -2.41
CA ALA A 327 29.48 -8.23 -1.19
C ALA A 327 28.86 -9.65 -1.33
N GLY A 328 28.59 -10.12 -2.54
CA GLY A 328 28.10 -11.48 -2.81
C GLY A 328 26.58 -11.65 -2.74
N ALA A 329 25.80 -10.57 -2.68
CA ALA A 329 24.34 -10.68 -2.71
C ALA A 329 23.85 -11.21 -4.07
N PRO A 330 22.85 -12.11 -4.09
CA PRO A 330 22.29 -12.62 -5.32
C PRO A 330 21.62 -11.50 -6.14
N SER A 331 21.66 -11.66 -7.45
CA SER A 331 20.99 -10.76 -8.40
C SER A 331 20.18 -11.60 -9.37
N ALA A 332 18.98 -11.13 -9.71
CA ALA A 332 18.18 -11.81 -10.72
C ALA A 332 18.85 -11.73 -12.09
N SER A 333 18.66 -12.78 -12.87
CA SER A 333 18.74 -12.75 -14.32
C SER A 333 17.55 -11.97 -14.93
N ILE A 334 17.68 -11.57 -16.18
CA ILE A 334 16.58 -10.94 -16.94
C ILE A 334 15.39 -11.91 -17.06
N GLY A 335 15.65 -13.21 -17.27
CA GLY A 335 14.61 -14.23 -17.38
C GLY A 335 13.79 -14.38 -16.09
N GLU A 336 14.43 -14.40 -14.93
CA GLU A 336 13.74 -14.42 -13.63
C GLU A 336 12.91 -13.17 -13.40
N ALA A 337 13.47 -12.00 -13.72
CA ALA A 337 12.77 -10.73 -13.61
C ALA A 337 11.50 -10.69 -14.48
N VAL A 338 11.60 -11.12 -15.74
CA VAL A 338 10.45 -11.18 -16.66
C VAL A 338 9.40 -12.17 -16.16
N ARG A 339 9.81 -13.34 -15.68
CA ARG A 339 8.91 -14.36 -15.12
C ARG A 339 8.15 -13.83 -13.90
N GLU A 340 8.84 -13.21 -12.94
CA GLU A 340 8.20 -12.61 -11.76
C GLU A 340 7.20 -11.50 -12.14
N LEU A 341 7.52 -10.70 -13.16
CA LEU A 341 6.62 -9.65 -13.66
C LEU A 341 5.37 -10.24 -14.33
N ALA A 342 5.51 -11.29 -15.13
CA ALA A 342 4.39 -11.99 -15.76
C ALA A 342 3.47 -12.63 -14.70
N GLU A 343 4.04 -13.30 -13.70
CA GLU A 343 3.31 -13.85 -12.56
C GLU A 343 2.55 -12.78 -11.78
N LEU A 344 3.19 -11.62 -11.53
CA LEU A 344 2.57 -10.50 -10.85
C LEU A 344 1.38 -9.94 -11.63
N TRP A 345 1.53 -9.82 -12.96
CA TRP A 345 0.47 -9.33 -13.83
C TRP A 345 -0.73 -10.29 -13.80
N ALA A 346 -0.50 -11.59 -13.93
CA ALA A 346 -1.56 -12.61 -13.83
C ALA A 346 -2.26 -12.59 -12.46
N LEU A 347 -1.49 -12.48 -11.36
CA LEU A 347 -2.04 -12.32 -10.02
C LEU A 347 -2.89 -11.06 -9.88
N HIS A 348 -2.44 -9.93 -10.44
CA HIS A 348 -3.21 -8.69 -10.39
C HIS A 348 -4.58 -8.83 -11.08
N GLN A 349 -4.64 -9.48 -12.24
CA GLN A 349 -5.91 -9.76 -12.92
C GLN A 349 -6.85 -10.60 -12.04
N ARG A 350 -6.31 -11.65 -11.37
CA ARG A 350 -7.09 -12.47 -10.43
C ARG A 350 -7.61 -11.66 -9.24
N HIS A 351 -6.81 -10.74 -8.69
CA HIS A 351 -7.23 -9.89 -7.59
C HIS A 351 -8.37 -8.93 -7.98
N GLU A 352 -8.29 -8.31 -9.16
CA GLU A 352 -9.36 -7.42 -9.65
C GLU A 352 -10.61 -8.22 -10.01
N ALA A 353 -10.49 -9.39 -10.63
CA ALA A 353 -11.62 -10.27 -10.90
C ALA A 353 -12.34 -10.70 -9.61
N ALA A 354 -11.60 -11.13 -8.59
CA ALA A 354 -12.17 -11.48 -7.29
C ALA A 354 -12.86 -10.27 -6.63
N SER A 355 -12.25 -9.08 -6.73
CA SER A 355 -12.83 -7.84 -6.19
C SER A 355 -14.12 -7.44 -6.92
N GLY A 356 -14.17 -7.63 -8.25
CA GLY A 356 -15.38 -7.42 -9.04
C GLY A 356 -16.51 -8.35 -8.61
N ARG A 357 -16.23 -9.66 -8.44
CA ARG A 357 -17.22 -10.64 -7.93
C ARG A 357 -17.73 -10.26 -6.53
N ARG A 358 -16.83 -9.86 -5.63
CA ARG A 358 -17.18 -9.43 -4.27
C ARG A 358 -18.14 -8.24 -4.28
N SER A 359 -17.88 -7.24 -5.12
CA SER A 359 -18.76 -6.08 -5.23
C SER A 359 -20.14 -6.42 -5.79
N LEU A 360 -20.23 -7.31 -6.78
CA LEU A 360 -21.52 -7.74 -7.35
C LEU A 360 -22.40 -8.41 -6.28
N GLN A 361 -21.81 -9.25 -5.43
CA GLN A 361 -22.53 -9.89 -4.31
C GLN A 361 -22.97 -8.91 -3.21
N ALA A 362 -22.32 -7.74 -3.10
CA ALA A 362 -22.69 -6.71 -2.13
C ALA A 362 -23.83 -5.80 -2.63
N VAL A 363 -24.10 -5.77 -3.93
CA VAL A 363 -25.17 -4.98 -4.56
C VAL A 363 -26.47 -5.76 -4.70
N SER A 364 -26.41 -7.10 -4.68
CA SER A 364 -27.59 -7.98 -4.75
C SER A 364 -28.31 -8.20 -3.41
N ARG A 365 -27.97 -7.41 -2.39
CA ARG A 365 -28.62 -7.33 -1.08
C ARG A 365 -28.90 -5.88 -0.76
#